data_AF-J3N5U0-F1
#
_entry.id   AF-J3N5U0-F1
#
_cell.length_a   1.000
_cell.length_b   1.000
_cell.length_c   1.000
_cell.angle_alpha   90.00
_cell.angle_beta   90.00
_cell.angle_gamma   90.00
#
_symmetry.space_group_name_H-M   'P 1'
#
loop_
_entity.id
_entity.type
_entity.pdbx_description
1 polymer ?
#
loop_
_entity_poly.entity_id
_entity_poly.type
_entity_poly.pdbx_seq_one_letter_code
_entity_poly.pdbx_strand_id
1 'polypeptide(L)'
;MQVSLTGLLEVKGMTYTHTDKVKQDTHDMLVSENTIAVYHNHYATYHLDLDVDGTNNSFVKSTVTAVRDTGCDIPRRSYWTVRREVAKREADGEVDLGAVKI
;
A
#
# COMPACT_ATOMS: atom_id res chain seq x y z
N MET A 1 11.71 10.26 0.29
CA MET A 1 10.90 10.77 1.41
C MET A 1 10.80 9.67 2.46
N GLN A 2 10.90 10.02 3.75
CA GLN A 2 10.90 9.05 4.84
C GLN A 2 10.01 9.59 5.96
N VAL A 3 9.17 8.71 6.52
CA VAL A 3 8.40 8.96 7.75
C VAL A 3 8.93 8.02 8.83
N SER A 4 9.01 8.48 10.07
CA SER A 4 9.39 7.65 11.22
C SER A 4 8.50 8.01 12.40
N LEU A 5 7.96 7.00 13.09
CA LEU A 5 7.02 7.16 14.18
C LEU A 5 7.69 6.76 15.50
N THR A 6 7.55 7.62 16.51
CA THR A 6 7.97 7.40 17.90
C THR A 6 6.98 8.12 18.82
N GLY A 7 7.11 7.95 20.13
CA GLY A 7 6.22 8.55 21.12
C GLY A 7 5.55 7.50 22.01
N LEU A 8 4.36 7.83 22.52
CA LEU A 8 3.59 6.97 23.40
C LEU A 8 2.36 6.43 22.68
N LEU A 9 1.95 5.20 23.04
CA LEU A 9 0.73 4.60 22.52
C LEU A 9 -0.51 5.31 23.08
N GLU A 10 -1.54 5.47 22.26
CA GLU A 10 -2.90 5.66 22.77
C GLU A 10 -3.36 4.37 23.45
N VAL A 11 -3.82 4.50 24.70
CA VAL A 11 -4.17 3.35 25.52
C VAL A 11 -5.57 3.47 26.10
N LYS A 12 -6.21 2.30 26.26
CA LYS A 12 -7.50 2.15 26.92
C LYS A 12 -7.33 1.36 28.22
N GLY A 13 -7.84 1.92 29.31
CA GLY A 13 -7.82 1.28 30.63
C GLY A 13 -8.81 0.12 30.72
N MET A 14 -8.37 -1.04 31.21
CA MET A 14 -9.19 -2.26 31.38
C MET A 14 -8.86 -2.98 32.68
N THR A 15 -9.68 -3.94 33.11
CA THR A 15 -9.43 -4.73 34.34
C THR A 15 -8.51 -5.94 34.11
N TYR A 16 -8.12 -6.22 32.86
CA TYR A 16 -7.27 -7.36 32.54
C TYR A 16 -5.83 -7.13 32.99
N THR A 17 -5.26 -8.13 33.66
CA THR A 17 -3.84 -8.09 34.05
C THR A 17 -2.97 -9.06 33.26
N HIS A 18 -3.56 -10.06 32.61
CA HIS A 18 -2.87 -11.11 31.85
C HIS A 18 -3.70 -11.47 30.60
N THR A 19 -3.05 -11.98 29.56
CA THR A 19 -3.67 -12.24 28.25
C THR A 19 -4.73 -13.35 28.28
N ASP A 20 -4.61 -14.33 29.17
CA ASP A 20 -5.60 -15.41 29.40
C ASP A 20 -6.94 -14.89 29.95
N LYS A 21 -6.95 -13.69 30.54
CA LYS A 21 -8.17 -13.01 31.01
C LYS A 21 -8.89 -12.25 29.91
N VAL A 22 -8.31 -12.10 28.72
CA VAL A 22 -8.92 -11.43 27.57
C VAL A 22 -9.97 -12.37 26.98
N LYS A 23 -11.25 -12.08 27.25
CA LYS A 23 -12.38 -12.98 26.90
C LYS A 23 -13.01 -12.70 25.54
N GLN A 24 -12.57 -11.66 24.82
CA GLN A 24 -13.16 -11.25 23.55
C GLN A 24 -12.09 -10.69 22.62
N ASP A 25 -12.27 -10.93 21.32
CA ASP A 25 -11.52 -10.23 20.27
C ASP A 25 -11.93 -8.75 20.29
N THR A 26 -11.03 -7.89 20.78
CA THR A 26 -11.34 -6.50 21.14
C THR A 26 -10.85 -5.49 20.10
N HIS A 27 -10.32 -5.94 18.95
CA HIS A 27 -9.64 -5.07 17.98
C HIS A 27 -8.49 -4.27 18.63
N ASP A 28 -7.81 -4.91 19.56
CA ASP A 28 -7.03 -4.30 20.62
C ASP A 28 -5.99 -5.33 21.14
N MET A 29 -4.88 -4.88 21.74
CA MET A 29 -3.86 -5.76 22.33
C MET A 29 -3.51 -5.37 23.77
N LEU A 30 -3.47 -6.32 24.70
CA LEU A 30 -2.96 -6.09 26.07
C LEU A 30 -1.43 -5.95 26.03
N VAL A 31 -0.93 -4.73 26.28
CA VAL A 31 0.51 -4.40 26.22
C VAL A 31 1.13 -4.21 27.62
N SER A 32 0.30 -3.98 28.64
CA SER A 32 0.69 -3.98 30.04
C SER A 32 -0.54 -4.30 30.91
N GLU A 33 -0.34 -4.49 32.21
CA GLU A 33 -1.46 -4.63 33.15
C GLU A 33 -2.41 -3.44 32.99
N ASN A 34 -3.70 -3.75 32.92
CA ASN A 34 -4.79 -2.80 32.76
C ASN A 34 -4.72 -1.93 31.50
N THR A 35 -3.80 -2.22 30.57
CA THR A 35 -3.43 -1.31 29.48
C THR A 35 -3.57 -2.00 28.13
N ILE A 36 -4.60 -1.60 27.40
CA ILE A 36 -4.86 -2.03 26.02
C ILE A 36 -4.32 -1.01 25.04
N ALA A 37 -3.56 -1.44 24.03
CA ALA A 37 -3.22 -0.66 22.84
C ALA A 37 -4.32 -0.82 21.79
N VAL A 38 -4.90 0.31 21.38
CA VAL A 38 -5.99 0.34 20.40
C VAL A 38 -5.42 0.31 18.97
N TYR A 39 -5.98 -0.54 18.11
CA TYR A 39 -5.55 -0.59 16.71
C TYR A 39 -5.89 0.71 15.98
N HIS A 40 -4.90 1.27 15.29
CA HIS A 40 -5.03 2.49 14.50
C HIS A 40 -4.04 2.46 13.32
N ASN A 41 -4.29 3.31 12.34
CA ASN A 41 -3.46 3.41 11.14
C ASN A 41 -2.77 4.76 11.07
N HIS A 42 -1.66 4.82 10.33
CA HIS A 42 -0.95 6.05 10.00
C HIS A 42 -0.93 6.21 8.48
N TYR A 43 -1.62 7.23 7.97
CA TYR A 43 -1.60 7.60 6.55
C TYR A 43 -0.85 8.93 6.38
N ALA A 44 0.04 8.98 5.39
CA ALA A 44 0.78 10.19 5.05
C ALA A 44 0.57 10.53 3.56
N THR A 45 0.33 11.81 3.27
CA THR A 45 0.16 12.32 1.91
C THR A 45 1.20 13.40 1.64
N TYR A 46 1.79 13.38 0.46
CA TYR A 46 2.77 14.36 0.02
C TYR A 46 2.20 15.14 -1.17
N HIS A 47 2.39 16.46 -1.15
CA HIS A 47 2.19 17.28 -2.33
C HIS A 47 3.53 17.39 -3.06
N LEU A 48 3.59 16.88 -4.30
CA LEU A 48 4.78 16.87 -5.13
C LEU A 48 4.47 17.58 -6.45
N ASP A 49 4.88 18.84 -6.54
CA ASP A 49 4.81 19.65 -7.77
C ASP A 49 6.11 19.43 -8.55
N LEU A 50 6.05 18.53 -9.54
CA LEU A 50 7.23 18.05 -10.27
C LEU A 50 7.29 18.70 -11.66
N ASP A 51 8.34 19.49 -11.90
CA ASP A 51 8.69 20.03 -13.22
C ASP A 51 9.86 19.24 -13.82
N VAL A 52 9.57 18.14 -14.51
CA VAL A 52 10.60 17.30 -15.13
C VAL A 52 11.06 17.97 -16.43
N ASP A 53 12.17 18.71 -16.34
CA ASP A 53 12.77 19.48 -17.45
C ASP A 53 11.80 20.52 -18.06
N GLY A 54 10.96 21.12 -17.20
CA GLY A 54 9.93 22.08 -17.55
C GLY A 54 8.55 21.70 -17.01
N THR A 55 7.57 22.57 -17.20
CA THR A 55 6.25 22.47 -16.56
C THR A 55 5.23 21.64 -17.34
N ASN A 56 5.50 21.35 -18.62
CA ASN A 56 4.56 20.62 -19.47
C ASN A 56 4.87 19.12 -19.46
N ASN A 57 4.42 18.43 -18.42
CA ASN A 57 4.67 16.99 -18.22
C ASN A 57 3.44 16.12 -18.51
N SER A 58 3.64 14.80 -18.53
CA SER A 58 2.57 13.81 -18.62
C SER A 58 2.85 12.65 -17.66
N PHE A 59 1.80 12.10 -17.05
CA PHE A 59 1.91 10.88 -16.24
C PHE A 59 1.80 9.64 -17.13
N VAL A 60 2.84 8.80 -17.15
CA VAL A 60 2.90 7.58 -17.96
C VAL A 60 2.88 6.34 -17.06
N LYS A 61 1.80 5.58 -17.14
CA LYS A 61 1.65 4.29 -16.46
C LYS A 61 2.29 3.18 -17.30
N SER A 62 3.34 2.56 -16.76
CA SER A 62 4.00 1.41 -17.37
C SER A 62 3.61 0.13 -16.63
N THR A 63 2.84 -0.74 -17.29
CA THR A 63 2.32 -1.99 -16.70
C THR A 63 3.06 -3.19 -17.27
N VAL A 64 3.68 -3.99 -16.41
CA VAL A 64 4.27 -5.28 -16.77
C VAL A 64 3.13 -6.25 -17.09
N THR A 65 3.11 -6.79 -18.30
CA THR A 65 2.00 -7.60 -18.83
C THR A 65 2.53 -8.94 -19.34
N ALA A 66 1.92 -10.05 -18.89
CA ALA A 66 2.25 -11.37 -19.40
C ALA A 66 1.65 -11.55 -20.79
N VAL A 67 2.47 -12.01 -21.72
CA VAL A 67 2.07 -12.42 -23.06
C VAL A 67 2.26 -13.92 -23.16
N ARG A 68 1.19 -14.64 -23.48
CA ARG A 68 1.26 -16.07 -23.79
C ARG A 68 1.60 -16.24 -25.25
N ASP A 69 2.58 -17.10 -25.53
CA ASP A 69 2.83 -17.51 -26.90
C ASP A 69 1.82 -18.58 -27.31
N THR A 70 1.07 -18.30 -28.37
CA THR A 70 0.07 -19.19 -28.96
C THR A 70 0.54 -19.84 -30.25
N GLY A 71 1.71 -19.43 -30.78
CA GLY A 71 2.23 -19.90 -32.07
C GLY A 71 2.88 -21.28 -32.01
N CYS A 72 3.22 -21.80 -30.82
CA CYS A 72 3.98 -23.05 -30.63
C CYS A 72 5.36 -23.09 -31.34
N ASP A 73 5.80 -21.96 -31.91
CA ASP A 73 7.04 -21.86 -32.71
C ASP A 73 8.29 -21.64 -31.85
N ILE A 74 8.12 -21.34 -30.55
CA ILE A 74 9.23 -21.19 -29.60
C ILE A 74 9.04 -22.05 -28.35
N PRO A 75 10.14 -22.58 -27.74
CA PRO A 75 10.04 -23.41 -26.53
C PRO A 75 9.41 -22.70 -25.32
N ARG A 76 9.48 -21.37 -25.29
CA ARG A 76 8.99 -20.54 -24.19
C ARG A 76 7.50 -20.25 -24.36
N ARG A 77 6.68 -20.71 -23.40
CA ARG A 77 5.20 -20.60 -23.44
C ARG A 77 4.66 -19.19 -23.14
N SER A 78 5.44 -18.34 -22.49
CA SER A 78 5.05 -16.95 -22.19
C SER A 78 6.27 -16.10 -21.84
N TYR A 79 6.11 -14.79 -21.97
CA TYR A 79 7.09 -13.80 -21.54
C TYR A 79 6.38 -12.56 -21.01
N TRP A 80 7.13 -11.68 -20.35
CA TRP A 80 6.61 -10.40 -19.89
C TRP A 80 7.01 -9.30 -20.88
N THR A 81 6.09 -8.39 -21.14
CA THR A 81 6.34 -7.14 -21.87
C THR A 81 5.84 -5.95 -21.05
N VAL A 82 6.05 -4.72 -21.54
CA VAL A 82 5.58 -3.49 -20.90
C VAL A 82 4.55 -2.80 -21.78
N ARG A 83 3.33 -2.62 -21.25
CA ARG A 83 2.31 -1.77 -21.85
C ARG A 83 2.38 -0.37 -21.25
N ARG A 84 2.45 0.67 -22.09
CA ARG A 84 2.57 2.07 -21.66
C ARG A 84 1.31 2.84 -22.01
N GLU A 85 0.76 3.54 -21.03
CA GLU A 85 -0.47 4.33 -21.16
C GLU A 85 -0.23 5.72 -20.58
N VAL A 86 -0.61 6.77 -21.31
CA VAL A 86 -0.58 8.15 -20.83
C VAL A 86 -1.93 8.44 -20.16
N ALA A 87 -1.92 8.91 -18.92
CA ALA A 87 -3.13 9.40 -18.26
C ALA A 87 -3.61 10.68 -18.96
N LYS A 88 -4.83 10.69 -19.49
CA LYS A 88 -5.39 11.82 -20.25
C LYS A 88 -6.19 12.77 -19.37
N ARG A 89 -6.68 12.26 -18.24
CA ARG A 89 -7.45 12.99 -17.23
C ARG A 89 -6.94 12.62 -15.83
N GLU A 90 -7.28 13.43 -14.84
CA GLU A 90 -6.88 13.20 -13.44
C GLU A 90 -7.30 11.82 -12.93
N ALA A 91 -8.51 11.38 -13.26
CA ALA A 91 -9.03 10.06 -12.88
C ALA A 91 -8.19 8.89 -13.45
N ASP A 92 -7.54 9.07 -14.61
CA ASP A 92 -6.65 8.04 -15.17
C ASP A 92 -5.32 7.95 -14.39
N GLY A 93 -4.98 8.99 -13.61
CA GLY A 93 -3.81 9.07 -12.75
C GLY A 93 -4.03 8.54 -11.33
N GLU A 94 -5.26 8.18 -10.95
CA GLU A 94 -5.55 7.51 -9.69
C GLU A 94 -5.05 6.05 -9.77
N VAL A 95 -4.08 5.70 -8.92
CA VAL A 95 -3.45 4.38 -8.94
C VAL A 95 -3.51 3.74 -7.56
N ASP A 96 -4.21 2.60 -7.48
CA ASP A 96 -4.07 1.67 -6.37
C ASP A 96 -2.86 0.76 -6.61
N LEU A 97 -1.77 1.04 -5.90
CA LEU A 97 -0.54 0.24 -5.98
C LEU A 97 -0.71 -1.17 -5.40
N GLY A 98 -1.70 -1.40 -4.51
CA GLY A 98 -1.99 -2.69 -3.89
C GLY A 98 -2.87 -3.60 -4.76
N ALA A 99 -3.69 -3.04 -5.65
CA ALA A 99 -4.54 -3.80 -6.58
C ALA A 99 -3.80 -4.33 -7.82
N VAL A 100 -2.55 -3.90 -8.06
CA VAL A 100 -1.74 -4.38 -9.18
C VAL A 100 -1.32 -5.84 -8.92
N LYS A 101 -2.10 -6.78 -9.46
CA LYS A 101 -1.73 -8.20 -9.50
C LYS A 101 -0.63 -8.39 -10.55
N ILE A 102 0.57 -8.70 -10.08
CA ILE A 102 1.70 -9.18 -10.90
C ILE A 102 1.45 -10.66 -11.20
#